data_AF-A0A2T6NCI3-F1
#
_entry.id   AF-A0A2T6NCI3-F1
#
_cell.length_a   1.000
_cell.length_b   1.000
_cell.length_c   1.000
_cell.angle_alpha   90.00
_cell.angle_beta   90.00
_cell.angle_gamma   90.00
#
_symmetry.space_group_name_H-M   'P 1'
#
loop_
_entity.id
_entity.type
_entity.pdbx_description
1 polymer ?
#
loop_
_entity_poly.entity_id
_entity_poly.type
_entity_poly.pdbx_seq_one_letter_code
_entity_poly.pdbx_strand_id
1 'polypeptide(L)' 'MNKQDAISLFSGVPGLANAMGTTRQAIYQWPDDLDQAKIDRVIGAAYRLGKLSLEPKKVVGHDS' A
#
# COMPACT_ATOMS: atom_id res chain seq x y z
N MET A 1 -3.96 -2.85 -7.74
CA MET A 1 -3.80 -3.55 -6.44
C MET A 1 -5.19 -3.74 -5.88
N ASN A 2 -5.53 -4.96 -5.49
CA ASN A 2 -6.80 -5.25 -4.85
C ASN A 2 -6.68 -5.14 -3.30
N LYS A 3 -7.81 -5.17 -2.60
CA LYS A 3 -7.90 -5.11 -1.14
C LYS A 3 -7.10 -6.23 -0.46
N GLN A 4 -7.11 -7.44 -1.01
CA GLN A 4 -6.42 -8.59 -0.43
C GLN A 4 -4.89 -8.46 -0.51
N ASP A 5 -4.37 -7.90 -1.60
CA ASP A 5 -2.95 -7.57 -1.75
C ASP A 5 -2.51 -6.61 -0.64
N ALA A 6 -3.29 -5.53 -0.44
CA ALA A 6 -3.03 -4.54 0.61
C ALA A 6 -3.07 -5.18 2.00
N ILE A 7 -4.06 -6.04 2.29
CA ILE A 7 -4.16 -6.76 3.58
C ILE A 7 -2.92 -7.64 3.80
N SER A 8 -2.47 -8.33 2.75
CA SER A 8 -1.33 -9.27 2.82
C SER A 8 -0.02 -8.55 3.15
N LEU A 9 0.20 -7.34 2.64
CA LEU A 9 1.38 -6.52 2.94
C LEU A 9 1.55 -6.21 4.44
N PHE A 10 0.44 -6.16 5.19
CA PHE A 10 0.46 -5.82 6.62
C PHE A 10 0.08 -6.99 7.53
N SER A 11 0.22 -8.23 7.05
CA SER A 11 -0.06 -9.44 7.84
C SER A 11 -1.52 -9.52 8.32
N GLY A 12 -2.46 -8.92 7.59
CA GLY A 12 -3.89 -8.95 7.89
C GLY A 12 -4.53 -7.57 8.10
N VAL A 13 -5.86 -7.58 8.24
CA VAL A 13 -6.68 -6.37 8.45
C VAL A 13 -6.26 -5.55 9.67
N PRO A 14 -5.90 -6.15 10.83
CA PRO A 14 -5.44 -5.36 11.98
C PRO A 14 -4.16 -4.57 11.69
N GLY A 15 -3.19 -5.18 10.99
CA GLY A 15 -1.93 -4.51 10.66
C GLY A 15 -2.14 -3.39 9.65
N LEU A 16 -2.98 -3.61 8.64
CA LEU A 16 -3.32 -2.58 7.66
C LEU A 16 -4.07 -1.40 8.32
N ALA A 17 -5.05 -1.68 9.19
CA ALA A 17 -5.77 -0.65 9.92
C ALA A 17 -4.84 0.21 10.78
N ASN A 18 -3.90 -0.42 11.50
CA ASN A 18 -2.88 0.28 12.29
C ASN A 18 -1.96 1.14 11.41
N ALA A 19 -1.47 0.60 10.29
CA ALA A 19 -0.59 1.32 9.37
C ALA A 19 -1.27 2.52 8.70
N MET A 20 -2.59 2.43 8.49
CA MET A 20 -3.41 3.47 7.85
C MET A 20 -4.02 4.46 8.85
N GLY A 21 -3.86 4.25 10.16
CA GLY A 21 -4.47 5.09 11.19
C GLY A 21 -6.00 5.07 11.16
N THR A 22 -6.60 3.91 10.87
CA THR A 22 -8.05 3.74 10.71
C THR A 22 -8.56 2.50 11.44
N THR A 23 -9.86 2.21 11.34
CA THR A 23 -10.50 1.05 11.99
C THR A 23 -10.54 -0.17 11.05
N ARG A 24 -10.65 -1.36 11.63
CA ARG A 24 -10.82 -2.61 10.85
C ARG A 24 -12.10 -2.57 10.02
N GLN A 25 -13.17 -2.01 10.59
CA GLN A 25 -14.46 -1.83 9.93
C GLN A 25 -14.31 -0.99 8.66
N ALA A 26 -13.53 0.10 8.70
CA ALA A 26 -13.27 0.91 7.51
C ALA A 26 -12.56 0.12 6.41
N ILE A 27 -11.59 -0.75 6.76
CA ILE A 27 -10.91 -1.64 5.80
C ILE A 27 -11.86 -2.67 5.20
N TYR A 28 -12.76 -3.27 5.99
CA TYR A 28 -13.75 -4.23 5.47
C TYR A 28 -14.72 -3.60 4.47
N GLN A 29 -15.01 -2.29 4.60
CA GLN A 29 -15.85 -1.54 3.67
C GLN A 29 -15.12 -1.11 2.39
N TRP A 30 -13.83 -1.40 2.25
CA TRP A 30 -13.14 -1.10 1.00
C TRP A 30 -13.66 -1.97 -0.15
N PRO A 31 -13.81 -1.39 -1.36
CA PRO A 31 -14.05 -2.17 -2.56
C PRO A 31 -12.92 -3.17 -2.78
N ASP A 32 -13.19 -4.23 -3.56
CA ASP A 32 -12.16 -5.21 -3.89
C ASP A 32 -11.04 -4.59 -4.73
N ASP A 33 -11.39 -3.75 -5.70
CA ASP A 33 -10.43 -2.92 -6.43
C ASP A 33 -10.24 -1.56 -5.76
N LEU A 34 -9.00 -1.26 -5.38
CA LEU A 34 -8.68 0.00 -4.71
C LEU A 34 -8.51 1.13 -5.73
N ASP A 35 -9.03 2.30 -5.41
CA ASP A 35 -8.72 3.52 -6.15
C ASP A 35 -7.24 3.92 -5.97
N GLN A 36 -6.73 4.74 -6.88
CA GLN A 36 -5.32 5.14 -6.87
C GLN A 36 -4.93 5.84 -5.56
N ALA A 37 -5.83 6.64 -4.97
CA ALA A 37 -5.56 7.34 -3.71
C ALA A 37 -5.36 6.37 -2.53
N LYS A 38 -6.11 5.27 -2.46
CA LYS A 38 -5.91 4.19 -1.48
C LYS A 38 -4.61 3.44 -1.78
N ILE A 39 -4.34 3.13 -3.04
CA ILE A 39 -3.09 2.46 -3.46
C ILE A 39 -1.87 3.28 -3.02
N ASP A 40 -1.83 4.57 -3.34
CA ASP A 40 -0.69 5.44 -3.00
C ASP A 40 -0.45 5.52 -1.49
N ARG A 41 -1.52 5.56 -0.70
CA ARG A 41 -1.44 5.54 0.77
C ARG A 41 -0.92 4.21 1.30
N VAL A 42 -1.41 3.08 0.76
CA VAL A 42 -0.96 1.72 1.11
C VAL A 42 0.52 1.56 0.81
N ILE A 43 0.95 1.93 -0.40
CA ILE A 43 2.35 1.87 -0.83
C ILE A 43 3.23 2.77 0.03
N GLY A 44 2.80 4.03 0.27
CA GLY A 44 3.54 4.96 1.12
C GLY A 44 3.67 4.46 2.57
N ALA A 45 2.63 3.86 3.13
CA ALA A 45 2.68 3.25 4.46
C ALA A 45 3.61 2.02 4.49
N ALA A 46 3.54 1.17 3.47
CA ALA A 46 4.40 -0.01 3.36
C ALA A 46 5.89 0.39 3.25
N TYR A 47 6.19 1.41 2.45
CA TYR A 47 7.54 1.95 2.32
C TYR A 47 8.08 2.52 3.63
N ARG A 48 7.30 3.41 4.30
CA ARG A 48 7.70 4.00 5.59
C ARG A 48 7.93 2.96 6.69
N LEU A 49 7.20 1.85 6.65
CA LEU A 49 7.31 0.77 7.62
C LEU A 49 8.32 -0.32 7.20
N GLY A 50 9.06 -0.13 6.11
CA GLY A 50 10.07 -1.08 5.62
C GLY A 50 9.49 -2.40 5.12
N LYS A 51 8.17 -2.45 4.85
CA LYS A 51 7.46 -3.62 4.32
C LYS A 51 7.53 -3.71 2.80
N LEU A 52 7.92 -2.62 2.15
CA LEU A 52 8.16 -2.53 0.72
C LEU A 52 9.45 -1.75 0.48
N SER A 53 10.37 -2.31 -0.30
CA SER A 53 11.50 -1.56 -0.85
C SER A 53 11.12 -1.12 -2.26
N LEU A 54 11.22 0.20 -2.51
CA LEU A 54 11.17 0.73 -3.86
C LEU A 54 12.62 0.78 -4.33
N GLU A 55 13.04 -0.22 -5.10
CA GLU A 55 14.33 -0.12 -5.76
C GLU A 55 14.29 1.09 -6.71
N PRO A 56 15.26 2.02 -6.62
CA PRO A 56 15.31 3.13 -7.54
C PRO A 56 15.46 2.56 -8.96
N LYS A 57 14.46 2.82 -9.81
CA LYS A 57 14.58 2.50 -11.22
C LYS A 57 15.76 3.29 -11.76
N LYS A 58 16.79 2.60 -12.27
CA LYS A 58 17.93 3.22 -12.93
C LYS A 58 17.36 4.20 -13.97
N VAL A 59 17.56 5.50 -13.77
CA VAL A 59 17.15 6.49 -14.76
C VAL A 59 18.05 6.24 -15.96
N VAL A 60 17.53 5.58 -16.99
CA VAL A 60 18.22 5.48 -18.27
C VAL A 60 18.20 6.90 -18.82
N GLY A 61 19.32 7.61 -18.68
CA GLY A 61 19.53 8.87 -19.37
C GLY A 61 19.35 8.63 -20.86
N HIS A 62 18.33 9.25 -21.44
CA HIS A 62 18.29 9.44 -22.88
C HIS A 62 19.15 10.67 -23.13
N ASP A 63 20.45 10.45 -23.26
CA ASP A 63 21.37 11.46 -23.75
C ASP A 63 20.95 11.78 -25.19
N SER A 64 20.72 13.07 -25.44
CA SER A 64 20.18 13.64 -26.69
C SER A 64 21.18 13.59 -27.85
#